data_AF-F6EWD7-F1
#
_entry.id   AF-F6EWD7-F1
#
_cell.length_a   1.000
_cell.length_b   1.000
_cell.length_c   1.000
_cell.angle_alpha   90.00
_cell.angle_beta   90.00
_cell.angle_gamma   90.00
#
_symmetry.space_group_name_H-M   'P 1'
#
loop_
_entity.id
_entity.type
_entity.pdbx_description
1 polymer ?
#
loop_
_entity_poly.entity_id
_entity_poly.type
_entity_poly.pdbx_seq_one_letter_code
_entity_poly.pdbx_strand_id
1 'polypeptide(L)'
;MRKSYTPYIPHSISDVMDLLGWMMLKSPKFEDDTGYFEGQSIDTEFHALNEGLKVICKNVGEENYRALIALSDRMRAHFEADPNNETEDTIKGRDCIIEMEDILKASARRKPS
;
A
#
# COMPACT_ATOMS: atom_id res chain seq x y z
N MET A 1 11.35 -2.72 -25.31
CA MET A 1 12.32 -1.93 -24.52
C MET A 1 11.87 -2.03 -23.08
N ARG A 2 12.63 -2.74 -22.23
CA ARG A 2 12.36 -2.83 -20.79
C ARG A 2 12.57 -1.44 -20.19
N LYS A 3 11.57 -0.91 -19.47
CA LYS A 3 11.73 0.36 -18.74
C LYS A 3 12.17 0.05 -17.33
N SER A 4 13.15 0.80 -16.82
CA SER A 4 13.45 0.82 -15.39
C SER A 4 12.19 1.26 -14.63
N TYR A 5 11.68 0.41 -13.74
CA TYR A 5 10.52 0.76 -12.92
C TYR A 5 10.86 1.95 -12.00
N THR A 6 10.07 3.00 -12.07
CA THR A 6 10.07 4.10 -11.10
C THR A 6 8.68 4.10 -10.49
N PRO A 7 8.52 3.71 -9.21
CA PRO A 7 7.20 3.64 -8.62
C PRO A 7 6.54 5.01 -8.63
N TYR A 8 5.26 5.05 -9.02
CA TYR A 8 4.47 6.27 -8.91
C TYR A 8 4.20 6.54 -7.42
N ILE A 9 4.57 7.72 -6.93
CA ILE A 9 4.25 8.13 -5.57
C ILE A 9 2.82 8.70 -5.55
N PRO A 10 1.90 8.14 -4.76
CA PRO A 10 0.53 8.66 -4.65
C PRO A 10 0.51 10.11 -4.15
N HIS A 11 -0.32 10.97 -4.77
CA HIS A 11 -0.43 12.39 -4.39
C HIS A 11 -1.76 12.73 -3.72
N SER A 12 -2.70 11.79 -3.67
CA SER A 12 -4.05 11.98 -3.14
C SER A 12 -4.53 10.76 -2.36
N ILE A 13 -5.61 10.91 -1.58
CA ILE A 13 -6.24 9.77 -0.89
C ILE A 13 -6.72 8.74 -1.92
N SER A 14 -7.28 9.17 -3.06
CA SER A 14 -7.72 8.26 -4.12
C SER A 14 -6.54 7.51 -4.75
N ASP A 15 -5.41 8.18 -4.96
CA ASP A 15 -4.20 7.53 -5.49
C ASP A 15 -3.69 6.45 -4.51
N VAL A 16 -3.74 6.71 -3.21
CA VAL A 16 -3.37 5.71 -2.19
C VAL A 16 -4.37 4.55 -2.19
N MET A 17 -5.67 4.82 -2.33
CA MET A 17 -6.68 3.76 -2.48
C MET A 17 -6.44 2.88 -3.71
N ASP A 18 -6.10 3.48 -4.85
CA ASP A 18 -5.79 2.74 -6.08
C ASP A 18 -4.53 1.87 -5.90
N LEU A 19 -3.49 2.40 -5.25
CA LEU A 19 -2.29 1.63 -4.91
C LEU A 19 -2.61 0.46 -3.97
N LEU A 20 -3.43 0.68 -2.93
CA LEU A 20 -3.85 -0.38 -2.02
C LEU A 20 -4.63 -1.49 -2.73
N GLY A 21 -5.51 -1.13 -3.67
CA GLY A 21 -6.21 -2.10 -4.54
C GLY A 21 -5.25 -2.93 -5.40
N TRP A 22 -4.20 -2.29 -5.93
CA TRP A 22 -3.13 -3.00 -6.64
C TRP A 22 -2.34 -3.94 -5.72
N MET A 23 -1.94 -3.48 -4.54
CA MET A 23 -1.21 -4.28 -3.56
C MET A 23 -2.04 -5.48 -3.09
N MET A 24 -3.35 -5.33 -2.92
CA MET A 24 -4.28 -6.43 -2.63
C MET A 24 -4.19 -7.51 -3.71
N LEU A 25 -4.26 -7.12 -4.99
CA LEU A 25 -4.23 -8.03 -6.14
C LEU A 25 -2.90 -8.77 -6.28
N LYS A 26 -1.78 -8.09 -5.99
CA LYS A 26 -0.43 -8.62 -6.23
C LYS A 26 0.27 -9.22 -5.01
N SER A 27 -0.34 -9.10 -3.84
CA SER A 27 0.16 -9.73 -2.62
C SER A 27 0.25 -11.27 -2.72
N PRO A 28 1.26 -11.90 -2.08
CA PRO A 28 2.32 -11.29 -1.27
C PRO A 28 3.58 -10.91 -2.09
N LYS A 29 3.62 -11.23 -3.39
CA LYS A 29 4.86 -11.21 -4.19
C LYS A 29 5.17 -9.86 -4.82
N PHE A 30 4.14 -9.10 -5.22
CA PHE A 30 4.29 -7.80 -5.90
C PHE A 30 5.06 -7.88 -7.21
N GLU A 31 5.05 -9.04 -7.87
CA GLU A 31 5.74 -9.28 -9.13
C GLU A 31 4.87 -8.88 -10.33
N ASP A 32 5.53 -8.32 -11.35
CA ASP A 32 4.94 -8.11 -12.66
C ASP A 32 5.11 -9.37 -13.53
N ASP A 33 4.10 -10.22 -13.51
CA ASP A 33 4.03 -11.44 -14.35
C ASP A 33 4.04 -11.15 -15.86
N THR A 34 3.84 -9.89 -16.28
CA THR A 34 3.87 -9.49 -17.69
C THR A 34 5.28 -9.17 -18.20
N GLY A 35 6.24 -9.00 -17.29
CA GLY A 35 7.63 -8.63 -17.61
C GLY A 35 7.78 -7.23 -18.22
N TYR A 36 6.77 -6.37 -18.06
CA TYR A 36 6.74 -5.02 -18.62
C TYR A 36 7.48 -4.01 -17.73
N PHE A 37 7.42 -4.21 -16.41
CA PHE A 37 8.03 -3.37 -15.38
C PHE A 37 9.12 -4.14 -14.64
N GLU A 38 10.33 -4.15 -15.19
CA GLU A 38 11.49 -4.67 -14.49
C GLU A 38 11.83 -3.80 -13.27
N GLY A 39 11.80 -4.41 -12.08
CA GLY A 39 12.12 -3.75 -10.82
C GLY A 39 10.92 -3.54 -9.88
N GLN A 40 9.72 -3.98 -10.27
CA GLN A 40 8.60 -4.03 -9.33
C GLN A 40 8.86 -5.10 -8.26
N SER A 41 8.79 -4.69 -6.99
CA SER A 41 8.99 -5.57 -5.83
C SER A 41 8.27 -5.03 -4.60
N ILE A 42 8.23 -5.84 -3.54
CA ILE A 42 7.75 -5.41 -2.22
C ILE A 42 8.43 -4.11 -1.76
N ASP A 43 9.73 -3.94 -1.98
CA ASP A 43 10.44 -2.73 -1.59
C ASP A 43 9.91 -1.48 -2.31
N THR A 44 9.69 -1.57 -3.62
CA THR A 44 9.25 -0.43 -4.41
C THR A 44 7.80 -0.05 -4.12
N GLU A 45 6.93 -1.03 -3.90
CA GLU A 45 5.51 -0.78 -3.60
C GLU A 45 5.34 -0.19 -2.20
N PHE A 46 6.06 -0.70 -1.20
CA PHE A 46 6.02 -0.14 0.15
C PHE A 46 6.72 1.22 0.24
N HIS A 47 7.74 1.47 -0.57
CA HIS A 47 8.29 2.82 -0.73
C HIS A 47 7.23 3.80 -1.26
N ALA A 48 6.53 3.42 -2.33
CA ALA A 48 5.45 4.22 -2.91
C ALA A 48 4.35 4.53 -1.89
N LEU A 49 3.89 3.50 -1.17
CA LEU A 49 2.87 3.63 -0.14
C LEU A 49 3.31 4.60 0.97
N ASN A 50 4.50 4.40 1.53
CA ASN A 50 4.95 5.20 2.67
C ASN A 50 5.21 6.67 2.29
N GLU A 51 5.74 6.94 1.11
CA GLU A 51 5.86 8.32 0.60
C GLU A 51 4.49 8.94 0.29
N GLY A 52 3.56 8.18 -0.29
CA GLY A 52 2.19 8.64 -0.53
C GLY A 52 1.46 9.00 0.77
N LEU A 53 1.61 8.17 1.81
CA LEU A 53 1.06 8.44 3.14
C LEU A 53 1.61 9.75 3.75
N LYS A 54 2.91 10.05 3.56
CA LYS A 54 3.49 11.33 3.99
C LYS A 54 2.84 12.50 3.27
N VAL A 55 2.59 12.39 1.97
CA VAL A 55 1.95 13.44 1.16
C VAL A 55 0.54 13.73 1.67
N ILE A 56 -0.24 12.70 1.99
CA ILE A 56 -1.63 12.88 2.44
C ILE A 56 -1.79 13.11 3.94
N CYS A 57 -0.70 13.16 4.71
CA CYS A 57 -0.73 13.28 6.18
C CYS A 57 -1.64 14.43 6.67
N LYS A 58 -1.55 15.61 6.04
CA LYS A 58 -2.41 16.76 6.39
C LYS A 58 -3.89 16.53 6.09
N ASN A 59 -4.22 15.71 5.09
CA ASN A 59 -5.61 15.43 4.71
C ASN A 59 -6.28 14.41 5.64
N VAL A 60 -5.50 13.46 6.17
CA VAL A 60 -6.02 12.40 7.06
C VAL A 60 -5.90 12.77 8.54
N GLY A 61 -4.99 13.67 8.91
CA GLY A 61 -4.70 14.03 10.29
C GLY A 61 -3.63 13.12 10.92
N GLU A 62 -2.92 13.63 11.92
CA GLU A 62 -1.73 12.98 12.48
C GLU A 62 -2.01 11.61 13.11
N GLU A 63 -3.14 11.47 13.81
CA GLU A 63 -3.55 10.20 14.42
C GLU A 63 -3.78 9.12 13.36
N ASN A 64 -4.60 9.41 12.35
CA ASN A 64 -4.85 8.49 11.23
C ASN A 64 -3.56 8.21 10.45
N TYR A 65 -2.70 9.21 10.23
CA TYR A 65 -1.41 9.01 9.57
C TYR A 65 -0.53 8.00 10.32
N ARG A 66 -0.42 8.13 11.66
CA ARG A 66 0.34 7.17 12.49
C ARG A 66 -0.26 5.76 12.42
N ALA A 67 -1.59 5.64 12.44
CA ALA A 67 -2.26 4.35 12.27
C ALA A 67 -1.98 3.73 10.91
N LEU A 68 -2.04 4.51 9.83
CA LEU A 68 -1.74 4.05 8.47
C LEU A 68 -0.28 3.59 8.32
N ILE A 69 0.68 4.27 8.93
CA ILE A 69 2.09 3.83 8.93
C ILE A 69 2.25 2.52 9.70
N ALA A 70 1.65 2.41 10.89
CA ALA A 70 1.72 1.18 11.68
C ALA A 70 1.08 -0.02 10.95
N LEU A 71 0.00 0.21 10.21
CA LEU A 71 -0.61 -0.81 9.35
C LEU A 71 0.27 -1.16 8.16
N SER A 72 0.90 -0.18 7.51
CA SER A 72 1.88 -0.42 6.45
C SER A 72 3.04 -1.32 6.94
N ASP A 73 3.61 -1.01 8.11
CA ASP A 73 4.71 -1.81 8.68
C ASP A 73 4.27 -3.25 9.01
N ARG A 74 3.09 -3.43 9.61
CA ARG A 74 2.53 -4.76 9.90
C ARG A 74 2.22 -5.54 8.64
N MET A 75 1.61 -4.88 7.66
CA MET A 75 1.29 -5.44 6.35
C MET A 75 2.55 -5.99 5.67
N ARG A 76 3.63 -5.21 5.68
CA ARG A 76 4.93 -5.63 5.13
C ARG A 76 5.45 -6.89 5.81
N ALA A 77 5.49 -6.87 7.14
CA ALA A 77 6.00 -7.99 7.92
C ALA A 77 5.22 -9.30 7.64
N HIS A 78 3.90 -9.20 7.48
CA HIS A 78 3.08 -10.35 7.10
C HIS A 78 3.42 -10.91 5.72
N PHE A 79 3.59 -10.06 4.70
CA PHE A 79 3.96 -10.52 3.36
C PHE A 79 5.39 -11.07 3.28
N GLU A 80 6.33 -10.47 4.02
CA GLU A 80 7.71 -10.98 4.12
C GLU A 80 7.79 -12.32 4.87
N ALA A 81 6.90 -12.56 5.84
CA ALA A 81 6.81 -13.83 6.56
C ALA A 81 6.23 -14.98 5.70
N ASP A 82 5.50 -14.64 4.64
CA ASP A 82 4.77 -15.62 3.80
C ASP A 82 4.92 -15.35 2.30
N PRO A 83 6.16 -15.32 1.77
CA PRO A 83 6.42 -14.93 0.39
C PRO A 83 5.82 -15.91 -0.65
N ASN A 84 5.52 -17.14 -0.23
CA ASN A 84 4.94 -18.18 -1.08
C ASN A 84 3.44 -18.39 -0.85
N ASN A 85 2.80 -17.62 0.03
CA ASN A 85 1.39 -17.77 0.39
C ASN A 85 1.05 -19.21 0.85
N GLU A 86 1.83 -19.73 1.79
CA GLU A 86 1.70 -21.07 2.38
C GLU A 86 1.13 -21.02 3.80
N THR A 87 1.06 -19.84 4.41
CA THR A 87 0.52 -19.63 5.75
C THR A 87 -0.65 -18.63 5.74
N GLU A 88 -1.21 -18.32 6.90
CA GLU A 88 -2.26 -17.31 7.01
C GLU A 88 -1.71 -15.88 7.02
N ASP A 89 -0.39 -15.67 6.99
CA ASP A 89 0.18 -14.33 7.07
C ASP A 89 -0.13 -13.49 5.83
N THR A 90 -0.21 -14.07 4.62
CA THR A 90 -0.73 -13.31 3.46
C THR A 90 -2.16 -12.79 3.69
N ILE A 91 -3.02 -13.56 4.36
CA ILE A 91 -4.38 -13.12 4.69
C ILE A 91 -4.33 -11.95 5.68
N LYS A 92 -3.52 -12.04 6.75
CA LYS A 92 -3.35 -10.96 7.72
C LYS A 92 -2.77 -9.68 7.09
N GLY A 93 -1.88 -9.82 6.12
CA GLY A 93 -1.39 -8.69 5.33
C GLY A 93 -2.50 -8.02 4.53
N ARG A 94 -3.39 -8.80 3.90
CA ARG A 94 -4.57 -8.27 3.19
C ARG A 94 -5.59 -7.64 4.14
N ASP A 95 -5.76 -8.17 5.35
CA ASP A 95 -6.62 -7.55 6.36
C ASP A 95 -6.11 -6.15 6.74
N CYS A 96 -4.79 -5.95 6.80
CA CYS A 96 -4.22 -4.61 7.01
C CYS A 96 -4.59 -3.65 5.87
N ILE A 97 -4.62 -4.11 4.61
CA ILE A 97 -5.07 -3.28 3.47
C ILE A 97 -6.51 -2.80 3.68
N ILE A 98 -7.41 -3.72 4.07
CA ILE A 98 -8.82 -3.39 4.31
C ILE A 98 -8.95 -2.35 5.42
N GLU A 99 -8.20 -2.51 6.52
CA GLU A 99 -8.21 -1.55 7.63
C GLU A 99 -7.68 -0.16 7.20
N MET A 100 -6.63 -0.12 6.38
CA MET A 100 -6.12 1.12 5.80
C MET A 100 -7.17 1.80 4.92
N GLU A 101 -7.85 1.06 4.05
CA GLU A 101 -8.92 1.60 3.21
C GLU A 101 -10.05 2.22 4.04
N ASP A 102 -10.43 1.59 5.16
CA ASP A 102 -11.49 2.10 6.03
C ASP A 102 -11.11 3.43 6.68
N ILE A 103 -9.86 3.57 7.15
CA ILE A 103 -9.33 4.84 7.67
C ILE A 103 -9.36 5.93 6.59
N LEU A 104 -8.95 5.60 5.37
CA LEU A 104 -8.91 6.53 4.24
C LEU A 104 -10.32 6.96 3.81
N LYS A 105 -11.27 6.03 3.69
CA LYS A 105 -12.69 6.30 3.41
C LYS A 105 -13.30 7.20 4.47
N ALA A 106 -13.03 6.94 5.75
CA ALA A 106 -13.51 7.76 6.86
C ALA A 106 -12.89 9.17 6.87
N SER A 107 -11.64 9.31 6.41
CA SER A 107 -10.96 10.60 6.31
C SER A 107 -11.48 11.44 5.13
N ALA A 108 -11.72 10.81 3.98
CA ALA A 108 -12.26 11.49 2.79
C ALA A 108 -13.67 12.09 3.02
N ARG A 109 -14.51 11.41 3.82
CA ARG A 109 -15.86 11.88 4.18
C ARG A 109 -15.87 13.09 5.13
N ARG A 110 -14.76 13.38 5.81
CA ARG A 110 -14.67 14.43 6.84
C ARG A 110 -14.29 15.82 6.30
N LYS A 111 -13.97 15.98 5.01
CA LYS A 111 -13.71 17.31 4.44
C LYS A 111 -15.01 18.14 4.46
N PRO A 112 -15.07 19.26 5.21
CA PRO A 112 -16.14 20.23 5.05
C PRO A 112 -15.99 20.89 3.67
N SER A 113 -17.10 21.03 2.94
CA SER A 113 -17.18 21.84 1.71
C SER A 113 -16.77 23.29 1.94
#